data_AF-A0A7C3MJT4-F1
#
_entry.id   AF-A0A7C3MJT4-F1
#
_cell.length_a   1.000
_cell.length_b   1.000
_cell.length_c   1.000
_cell.angle_alpha   90.00
_cell.angle_beta   90.00
_cell.angle_gamma   90.00
#
_symmetry.space_group_name_H-M   'P 1'
#
loop_
_entity.id
_entity.type
_entity.pdbx_description
1 polymer ?
#
loop_
_entity_poly.entity_id
_entity_poly.type
_entity_poly.pdbx_seq_one_letter_code
_entity_poly.pdbx_strand_id
1 'polypeptide(L)'
;MKKLVVILISALVSRPIGLQAEQLAHARMHCLSVRFDYGWGPTGMERLDLTTLSDGINGELAPWYGPYSHWSKFELFDQIWGRRDYGVLLLNTPQFTDANDNGLDDFFEVSQPVSATSTGSWRFLGETNYHRLTATWTRAAGSPNGECVLELEGRGGFTHQFNLLEFTGAVVYAPGSNVVTGTIALVQTGATNNTLEGPVSFTKVDPDRFNRLELQSGTWTNAQADSFVYLSGLICRLQAWPTNYCGFVTFTDGDPSTPDQADYWWWLLAIEDPTDSDGNGIPDFSDAPVLVPPRPPVLRLTLGKTNLLLEIHGDVGRLHEILEADSVTASSWLTNQVVVLTNDPHIVHLPIPSAPRFWRVRAF
;
A
#
# COMPACT_ATOMS: atom_id res chain seq x y z
N MET A 1 -22.50 43.64 -49.60
CA MET A 1 -21.94 43.77 -48.22
C MET A 1 -22.03 42.41 -47.54
N LYS A 2 -20.91 41.68 -47.42
CA LYS A 2 -20.87 40.37 -46.73
C LYS A 2 -20.45 40.59 -45.29
N LYS A 3 -21.27 40.12 -44.33
CA LYS A 3 -21.01 40.20 -42.89
C LYS A 3 -20.01 39.10 -42.51
N LEU A 4 -18.89 39.49 -41.90
CA LEU A 4 -17.91 38.59 -41.32
C LEU A 4 -18.37 38.25 -39.89
N VAL A 5 -18.60 36.97 -39.62
CA VAL A 5 -18.91 36.45 -38.27
C VAL A 5 -17.58 36.08 -37.63
N VAL A 6 -17.22 36.77 -36.55
CA VAL A 6 -16.07 36.43 -35.70
C VAL A 6 -16.56 35.52 -34.59
N ILE A 7 -16.16 34.25 -34.62
CA ILE A 7 -16.37 33.30 -33.52
C ILE A 7 -15.15 33.39 -32.61
N LEU A 8 -15.33 33.93 -31.41
CA LEU A 8 -14.33 33.90 -30.35
C LEU A 8 -14.40 32.51 -29.68
N ILE A 9 -13.39 31.66 -29.94
CA ILE A 9 -13.21 30.43 -29.17
C ILE A 9 -12.34 30.78 -27.97
N SER A 10 -12.97 30.85 -26.79
CA SER A 10 -12.27 30.93 -25.52
C SER A 10 -11.59 29.58 -25.25
N ALA A 11 -10.30 29.49 -25.59
CA ALA A 11 -9.48 28.36 -25.18
C ALA A 11 -9.24 28.46 -23.67
N LEU A 12 -9.85 27.54 -22.92
CA LEU A 12 -9.52 27.28 -21.53
C LEU A 12 -8.08 26.75 -21.50
N VAL A 13 -7.11 27.61 -21.15
CA VAL A 13 -5.73 27.19 -20.92
C VAL A 13 -5.74 26.43 -19.59
N SER A 14 -5.88 25.11 -19.64
CA SER A 14 -5.55 24.24 -18.53
C SER A 14 -4.08 24.49 -18.17
N ARG A 15 -3.84 24.97 -16.95
CA ARG A 15 -2.48 25.01 -16.42
C ARG A 15 -1.94 23.57 -16.46
N PRO A 16 -0.70 23.34 -16.89
CA PRO A 16 -0.04 22.08 -16.60
C PRO A 16 0.12 22.03 -15.09
N ILE A 17 -0.80 21.33 -14.42
CA ILE A 17 -0.48 20.75 -13.12
C ILE A 17 0.66 19.80 -13.46
N GLY A 18 1.86 20.09 -12.98
CA GLY A 18 2.98 19.18 -13.10
C GLY A 18 2.58 17.89 -12.39
N LEU A 19 2.01 16.95 -13.15
CA LEU A 19 1.78 15.60 -12.69
C LEU A 19 3.19 15.05 -12.46
N GLN A 20 3.53 14.84 -11.19
CA GLN A 20 4.71 14.08 -10.81
C GLN A 20 4.63 12.72 -11.49
N ALA A 21 5.77 12.21 -11.92
CA ALA A 21 5.83 10.89 -12.52
C ALA A 21 5.34 9.86 -11.49
N GLU A 22 4.48 8.95 -11.93
CA GLU A 22 4.10 7.80 -11.13
C GLU A 22 5.34 6.96 -10.81
N GLN A 23 5.48 6.60 -9.55
CA GLN A 23 6.51 5.74 -9.01
C GLN A 23 5.92 4.39 -8.63
N LEU A 24 6.80 3.41 -8.42
CA LEU A 24 6.43 2.02 -8.17
C LEU A 24 7.09 1.53 -6.89
N ALA A 25 6.27 1.05 -5.94
CA ALA A 25 6.70 0.33 -4.76
C ALA A 25 6.11 -1.08 -4.76
N HIS A 26 6.75 -2.00 -4.04
CA HIS A 26 6.23 -3.35 -3.85
C HIS A 26 5.34 -3.40 -2.60
N ALA A 27 4.22 -4.12 -2.67
CA ALA A 27 3.35 -4.33 -1.53
C ALA A 27 3.15 -5.81 -1.23
N ARG A 28 3.07 -6.11 0.05
CA ARG A 28 2.68 -7.42 0.58
C ARG A 28 1.65 -7.22 1.68
N MET A 29 0.60 -8.03 1.69
CA MET A 29 -0.45 -7.96 2.68
C MET A 29 -0.74 -9.36 3.23
N HIS A 30 -0.73 -9.50 4.55
CA HIS A 30 -0.95 -10.77 5.25
C HIS A 30 -2.21 -10.69 6.10
N CYS A 31 -3.13 -11.63 5.95
CA CYS A 31 -4.23 -11.76 6.91
C CYS A 31 -3.68 -12.34 8.21
N LEU A 32 -4.07 -11.75 9.32
CA LEU A 32 -3.72 -12.26 10.64
C LEU A 32 -4.69 -13.33 11.12
N SER A 33 -5.79 -13.57 10.39
CA SER A 33 -6.60 -14.76 10.56
C SER A 33 -6.02 -15.93 9.76
N VAL A 34 -6.16 -17.14 10.28
CA VAL A 34 -5.79 -18.38 9.58
C VAL A 34 -7.06 -19.06 9.08
N ARG A 35 -7.09 -19.43 7.79
CA ARG A 35 -8.22 -20.15 7.21
C ARG A 35 -8.01 -21.65 7.34
N PHE A 36 -8.90 -22.33 8.04
CA PHE A 36 -8.92 -23.78 8.20
C PHE A 36 -9.94 -24.41 7.28
N ASP A 37 -9.56 -25.53 6.66
CA ASP A 37 -10.53 -26.52 6.21
C ASP A 37 -11.04 -27.32 7.41
N TYR A 38 -12.08 -28.13 7.18
CA TYR A 38 -12.56 -29.07 8.20
C TYR A 38 -11.47 -30.08 8.57
N GLY A 39 -11.45 -30.47 9.84
CA GLY A 39 -10.48 -31.42 10.38
C GLY A 39 -11.13 -32.75 10.70
N TRP A 40 -10.45 -33.84 10.34
CA TRP A 40 -10.92 -35.19 10.70
C TRP A 40 -10.33 -35.63 12.02
N GLY A 41 -11.18 -36.16 12.89
CA GLY A 41 -10.77 -36.83 14.12
C GLY A 41 -10.09 -38.18 13.83
N PRO A 42 -9.50 -38.81 14.87
CA PRO A 42 -8.63 -39.99 14.70
C PRO A 42 -9.32 -41.21 14.07
N THR A 43 -10.65 -41.30 14.23
CA THR A 43 -11.47 -42.40 13.73
C THR A 43 -12.03 -42.13 12.33
N GLY A 44 -11.90 -40.91 11.81
CA GLY A 44 -12.56 -40.45 10.58
C GLY A 44 -14.08 -40.29 10.70
N MET A 45 -14.65 -40.45 11.88
CA MET A 45 -16.11 -40.38 12.13
C MET A 45 -16.55 -39.05 12.73
N GLU A 46 -15.60 -38.24 13.20
CA GLU A 46 -15.83 -36.91 13.75
C GLU A 46 -15.17 -35.87 12.85
N ARG A 47 -15.86 -34.76 12.62
CA ARG A 47 -15.36 -33.61 11.86
C ARG A 47 -15.41 -32.36 12.73
N LEU A 48 -14.30 -31.63 12.81
CA LEU A 48 -14.20 -30.35 13.51
C LEU A 48 -14.13 -29.22 12.49
N ASP A 49 -15.07 -28.29 12.54
CA ASP A 49 -15.13 -27.11 11.69
C ASP A 49 -14.92 -25.85 12.54
N LEU A 50 -14.14 -24.90 12.05
CA LEU A 50 -13.91 -23.61 12.73
C LEU A 50 -14.79 -22.51 12.13
N THR A 51 -15.26 -21.59 12.96
CA THR A 51 -16.06 -20.47 12.49
C THR A 51 -16.06 -19.30 13.47
N THR A 52 -16.01 -18.08 12.95
CA THR A 52 -16.29 -16.85 13.72
C THR A 52 -17.73 -16.39 13.56
N LEU A 53 -18.43 -16.91 12.56
CA LEU A 53 -19.81 -16.59 12.26
C LEU A 53 -20.76 -17.05 13.38
N SER A 54 -21.92 -16.42 13.42
CA SER A 54 -23.10 -16.80 14.22
C SER A 54 -23.90 -17.94 13.57
N ASP A 55 -23.80 -18.09 12.25
CA ASP A 55 -24.34 -19.19 11.46
C ASP A 55 -23.41 -19.47 10.27
N GLY A 56 -23.27 -20.75 9.90
CA GLY A 56 -22.33 -21.19 8.87
C GLY A 56 -20.88 -21.39 9.34
N ILE A 57 -20.05 -21.88 8.42
CA ILE A 57 -18.65 -22.22 8.62
C ILE A 57 -17.80 -21.42 7.63
N ASN A 58 -16.93 -20.54 8.13
CA ASN A 58 -15.96 -19.80 7.31
C ASN A 58 -14.51 -20.27 7.50
N GLY A 59 -14.25 -21.22 8.41
CA GLY A 59 -12.91 -21.75 8.67
C GLY A 59 -12.01 -20.79 9.44
N GLU A 60 -12.51 -19.65 9.93
CA GLU A 60 -11.65 -18.60 10.46
C GLU A 60 -11.15 -18.95 11.88
N LEU A 61 -9.83 -18.91 12.06
CA LEU A 61 -9.17 -18.71 13.35
C LEU A 61 -8.72 -17.25 13.43
N ALA A 62 -9.52 -16.41 14.10
CA ALA A 62 -9.33 -14.96 14.12
C ALA A 62 -8.41 -14.52 15.25
N PRO A 63 -7.69 -13.39 15.08
CA PRO A 63 -6.95 -12.76 16.16
C PRO A 63 -7.82 -12.45 17.40
N TRP A 64 -7.21 -12.56 18.58
CA TRP A 64 -7.81 -12.32 19.88
C TRP A 64 -6.90 -11.47 20.76
N TYR A 65 -7.48 -10.50 21.47
CA TYR A 65 -6.76 -9.71 22.47
C TYR A 65 -7.01 -10.28 23.86
N GLY A 66 -6.17 -11.24 24.26
CA GLY A 66 -6.25 -11.86 25.56
C GLY A 66 -5.02 -12.70 25.89
N PRO A 67 -5.13 -13.70 26.78
CA PRO A 67 -4.02 -14.61 27.08
C PRO A 67 -3.66 -15.54 25.92
N TYR A 68 -4.50 -15.59 24.88
CA TYR A 68 -4.24 -16.28 23.63
C TYR A 68 -4.26 -15.29 22.48
N SER A 69 -3.46 -15.54 21.45
CA SER A 69 -3.38 -14.68 20.27
C SER A 69 -4.57 -14.81 19.32
N HIS A 70 -5.30 -15.94 19.35
CA HIS A 70 -6.38 -16.25 18.41
C HIS A 70 -7.55 -16.98 19.07
N TRP A 71 -8.70 -16.95 18.41
CA TRP A 71 -9.92 -17.62 18.83
C TRP A 71 -10.78 -18.06 17.63
N SER A 72 -11.65 -19.04 17.86
CA SER A 72 -12.73 -19.41 16.95
C SER A 72 -13.85 -20.07 17.74
N LYS A 73 -15.07 -20.09 17.20
CA LYS A 73 -16.05 -21.11 17.58
C LYS A 73 -15.75 -22.38 16.81
N PHE A 74 -16.29 -23.49 17.26
CA PHE A 74 -16.22 -24.72 16.47
C PHE A 74 -17.56 -25.45 16.45
N GLU A 75 -17.77 -26.20 15.37
CA GLU A 75 -18.78 -27.26 15.26
C GLU A 75 -18.04 -28.61 15.23
N LEU A 76 -18.38 -29.50 16.16
CA LEU A 76 -17.99 -30.90 16.14
C LEU A 76 -19.16 -31.73 15.61
N PHE A 77 -19.01 -32.28 14.42
CA PHE A 77 -20.00 -33.15 13.79
C PHE A 77 -19.63 -34.61 13.94
N ASP A 78 -20.50 -35.37 14.60
CA ASP A 78 -20.41 -36.83 14.73
C ASP A 78 -21.26 -37.49 13.64
N GLN A 79 -20.60 -38.21 12.72
CA GLN A 79 -21.26 -38.84 11.59
C GLN A 79 -22.11 -40.06 11.96
N ILE A 80 -21.76 -40.75 13.04
CA ILE A 80 -22.45 -41.98 13.46
C ILE A 80 -23.84 -41.62 13.95
N TRP A 81 -23.93 -40.54 14.74
CA TRP A 81 -25.19 -40.10 15.34
C TRP A 81 -25.85 -38.94 14.61
N GLY A 82 -25.18 -38.35 13.62
CA GLY A 82 -25.66 -37.15 12.92
C GLY A 82 -25.82 -35.95 13.86
N ARG A 83 -24.98 -35.88 14.91
CA ARG A 83 -25.08 -34.87 15.96
C ARG A 83 -24.05 -33.77 15.75
N ARG A 84 -24.45 -32.54 16.07
CA ARG A 84 -23.57 -31.37 16.13
C ARG A 84 -23.45 -30.88 17.56
N ASP A 85 -22.22 -30.68 18.01
CA ASP A 85 -21.91 -30.03 19.26
C ASP A 85 -21.09 -28.78 18.98
N TYR A 86 -21.37 -27.70 19.71
CA TYR A 86 -20.75 -26.40 19.47
C TYR A 86 -19.86 -26.00 20.64
N GLY A 87 -18.78 -25.29 20.35
CA GLY A 87 -17.88 -24.80 21.39
C GLY A 87 -17.07 -23.59 20.98
N VAL A 88 -16.12 -23.25 21.84
CA VAL A 88 -15.16 -22.17 21.62
C VAL A 88 -13.76 -22.73 21.82
N LEU A 89 -12.86 -22.28 20.96
CA LEU A 89 -11.46 -22.61 20.97
C LEU A 89 -10.65 -21.30 21.03
N LEU A 90 -9.67 -21.26 21.93
CA LEU A 90 -8.70 -20.19 22.07
C LEU A 90 -7.32 -20.80 21.80
N LEU A 91 -6.50 -20.19 20.96
CA LEU A 91 -5.26 -20.80 20.50
C LEU A 91 -4.17 -19.75 20.29
N ASN A 92 -2.95 -20.11 20.67
CA ASN A 92 -1.78 -19.36 20.21
C ASN A 92 -1.39 -19.81 18.81
N THR A 93 -1.07 -18.89 17.91
CA THR A 93 -0.22 -19.23 16.77
C THR A 93 1.20 -19.56 17.28
N PRO A 94 2.05 -20.19 16.46
CA PRO A 94 3.48 -20.29 16.75
C PRO A 94 4.05 -18.95 17.22
N GLN A 95 5.06 -19.01 18.09
CA GLN A 95 5.71 -17.82 18.62
C GLN A 95 6.36 -17.02 17.48
N PHE A 96 6.22 -15.70 17.56
CA PHE A 96 6.88 -14.75 16.66
C PHE A 96 8.35 -15.12 16.43
N THR A 97 8.68 -15.34 15.17
CA THR A 97 10.04 -15.52 14.67
C THR A 97 10.16 -14.63 13.43
N ASP A 98 11.32 -14.00 13.25
CA ASP A 98 11.64 -13.13 12.10
C ASP A 98 13.02 -13.53 11.60
N ALA A 99 13.12 -14.71 10.99
CA ALA A 99 14.40 -15.33 10.65
C ALA A 99 15.07 -14.68 9.42
N ASN A 100 14.30 -13.97 8.59
CA ASN A 100 14.80 -13.21 7.46
C ASN A 100 15.09 -11.74 7.81
N ASP A 101 14.91 -11.35 9.08
CA ASP A 101 15.05 -9.97 9.57
C ASP A 101 14.33 -9.01 8.63
N ASN A 102 13.01 -9.12 8.47
CA ASN A 102 12.19 -8.17 7.69
C ASN A 102 11.11 -7.47 8.53
N GLY A 103 11.02 -7.78 9.82
CA GLY A 103 10.08 -7.19 10.78
C GLY A 103 8.69 -7.82 10.77
N LEU A 104 8.51 -8.91 10.03
CA LEU A 104 7.25 -9.66 9.93
C LEU A 104 7.37 -10.98 10.70
N ASP A 105 6.22 -11.52 11.11
CA ASP A 105 6.17 -12.83 11.75
C ASP A 105 6.23 -13.92 10.67
N ASP A 106 7.29 -14.71 10.67
CA ASP A 106 7.53 -15.84 9.76
C ASP A 106 6.33 -16.79 9.67
N PHE A 107 5.53 -16.91 10.74
CA PHE A 107 4.34 -17.76 10.71
C PHE A 107 3.39 -17.35 9.58
N PHE A 108 3.17 -16.04 9.40
CA PHE A 108 2.26 -15.47 8.40
C PHE A 108 2.91 -15.23 7.03
N GLU A 109 4.22 -15.39 6.91
CA GLU A 109 4.93 -15.23 5.64
C GLU A 109 4.92 -16.53 4.83
N VAL A 110 4.30 -16.51 3.64
CA VAL A 110 4.25 -17.72 2.79
C VAL A 110 5.64 -18.18 2.40
N SER A 111 6.58 -17.26 2.23
CA SER A 111 7.97 -17.56 1.90
C SER A 111 8.73 -18.37 2.97
N GLN A 112 8.27 -18.35 4.22
CA GLN A 112 8.91 -19.03 5.35
C GLN A 112 8.26 -20.39 5.65
N PRO A 113 9.04 -21.38 6.10
CA PRO A 113 8.49 -22.65 6.57
C PRO A 113 7.95 -22.51 8.00
N VAL A 114 7.00 -23.37 8.36
CA VAL A 114 6.51 -23.53 9.74
C VAL A 114 6.72 -24.97 10.16
N SER A 115 7.34 -25.17 11.32
CA SER A 115 7.43 -26.46 12.01
C SER A 115 7.45 -26.18 13.51
N ALA A 116 6.27 -26.04 14.10
CA ALA A 116 6.14 -25.54 15.46
C ALA A 116 4.97 -26.18 16.21
N THR A 117 5.00 -26.07 17.54
CA THR A 117 3.86 -26.40 18.38
C THR A 117 3.40 -25.16 19.13
N SER A 118 2.09 -25.05 19.36
CA SER A 118 1.52 -24.02 20.21
C SER A 118 0.45 -24.61 21.14
N THR A 119 -0.03 -23.80 22.07
CA THR A 119 -1.00 -24.21 23.08
C THR A 119 -2.23 -23.34 23.05
N GLY A 120 -3.35 -23.92 23.46
CA GLY A 120 -4.62 -23.26 23.54
C GLY A 120 -5.49 -23.84 24.65
N SER A 121 -6.76 -23.48 24.61
CA SER A 121 -7.79 -24.09 25.42
C SER A 121 -9.12 -24.13 24.68
N TRP A 122 -9.95 -25.11 24.97
CA TRP A 122 -11.24 -25.28 24.32
C TRP A 122 -12.32 -25.69 25.32
N ARG A 123 -13.60 -25.51 24.98
CA ARG A 123 -14.76 -26.04 25.73
C ARG A 123 -15.99 -26.13 24.85
N PHE A 124 -16.96 -26.95 25.20
CA PHE A 124 -18.29 -26.86 24.61
C PHE A 124 -19.08 -25.68 25.17
N LEU A 125 -20.06 -25.20 24.40
CA LEU A 125 -21.04 -24.25 24.88
C LEU A 125 -21.86 -24.87 26.01
N GLY A 126 -22.05 -24.12 27.08
CA GLY A 126 -22.71 -24.58 28.31
C GLY A 126 -21.76 -25.17 29.36
N GLU A 127 -20.50 -25.43 29.03
CA GLU A 127 -19.49 -25.85 30.00
C GLU A 127 -18.78 -24.65 30.63
N THR A 128 -18.42 -24.76 31.91
CA THR A 128 -17.71 -23.69 32.64
C THR A 128 -16.20 -23.81 32.54
N ASN A 129 -15.68 -25.03 32.46
CA ASN A 129 -14.25 -25.30 32.49
C ASN A 129 -13.70 -25.35 31.06
N TYR A 130 -12.48 -24.81 30.89
CA TYR A 130 -11.71 -24.98 29.68
C TYR A 130 -10.79 -26.20 29.82
N HIS A 131 -10.66 -26.93 28.72
CA HIS A 131 -9.77 -28.06 28.54
C HIS A 131 -8.53 -27.64 27.76
N ARG A 132 -7.42 -28.36 27.92
CA ARG A 132 -6.18 -28.07 27.20
C ARG A 132 -6.32 -28.40 25.72
N LEU A 133 -5.72 -27.55 24.90
CA LEU A 133 -5.50 -27.78 23.47
C LEU A 133 -4.01 -27.64 23.17
N THR A 134 -3.49 -28.53 22.33
CA THR A 134 -2.15 -28.38 21.72
C THR A 134 -2.31 -28.40 20.21
N ALA A 135 -1.59 -27.54 19.50
CA ALA A 135 -1.58 -27.53 18.04
C ALA A 135 -0.18 -27.83 17.52
N THR A 136 -0.09 -28.69 16.50
CA THR A 136 1.16 -28.96 15.77
C THR A 136 1.01 -28.45 14.35
N TRP A 137 1.88 -27.52 13.96
CA TRP A 137 1.81 -26.79 12.70
C TRP A 137 2.95 -27.21 11.79
N THR A 138 2.61 -27.53 10.54
CA THR A 138 3.59 -27.79 9.49
C THR A 138 3.22 -27.07 8.20
N ARG A 139 4.17 -26.34 7.62
CA ARG A 139 4.00 -25.68 6.31
C ARG A 139 5.35 -25.58 5.64
N ALA A 140 5.43 -25.94 4.36
CA ALA A 140 6.64 -25.76 3.57
C ALA A 140 6.81 -24.29 3.16
N ALA A 141 8.07 -23.83 3.10
CA ALA A 141 8.42 -22.52 2.54
C ALA A 141 7.89 -22.38 1.10
N GLY A 142 7.29 -21.24 0.78
CA GLY A 142 6.68 -20.94 -0.52
C GLY A 142 5.30 -21.56 -0.74
N SER A 143 4.78 -22.34 0.21
CA SER A 143 3.41 -22.87 0.17
C SER A 143 2.50 -22.07 1.09
N PRO A 144 1.36 -21.54 0.59
CA PRO A 144 0.36 -20.90 1.45
C PRO A 144 -0.45 -21.93 2.24
N ASN A 145 -0.41 -23.20 1.83
CA ASN A 145 -1.13 -24.30 2.48
C ASN A 145 -0.21 -25.09 3.41
N GLY A 146 -0.73 -25.45 4.58
CA GLY A 146 -0.09 -26.30 5.56
C GLY A 146 -1.06 -27.23 6.28
N GLU A 147 -0.54 -28.02 7.20
CA GLU A 147 -1.31 -28.93 8.04
C GLU A 147 -1.21 -28.51 9.51
N CYS A 148 -2.34 -28.54 10.21
CA CYS A 148 -2.42 -28.31 11.64
C CYS A 148 -3.15 -29.47 12.32
N VAL A 149 -2.50 -30.12 13.28
CA VAL A 149 -3.15 -31.12 14.14
C VAL A 149 -3.54 -30.47 15.45
N LEU A 150 -4.83 -30.36 15.71
CA LEU A 150 -5.42 -29.88 16.95
C LEU A 150 -5.68 -31.06 17.89
N GLU A 151 -4.86 -31.20 18.93
CA GLU A 151 -5.02 -32.22 19.98
C GLU A 151 -5.89 -31.67 21.11
N LEU A 152 -7.17 -32.07 21.12
CA LEU A 152 -8.16 -31.64 22.10
C LEU A 152 -8.14 -32.63 23.28
N GLU A 153 -7.83 -32.15 24.48
CA GLU A 153 -7.80 -32.99 25.69
C GLU A 153 -9.12 -33.75 25.89
N GLY A 154 -9.07 -35.09 25.88
CA GLY A 154 -10.24 -35.95 26.03
C GLY A 154 -11.01 -36.25 24.74
N ARG A 155 -10.60 -35.69 23.60
CA ARG A 155 -11.18 -35.96 22.27
C ARG A 155 -10.18 -36.50 21.24
N GLY A 156 -8.89 -36.20 21.42
CA GLY A 156 -7.83 -36.65 20.51
C GLY A 156 -7.48 -35.61 19.43
N GLY A 157 -6.71 -36.03 18.45
CA GLY A 157 -6.16 -35.19 17.39
C GLY A 157 -7.09 -35.04 16.18
N PHE A 158 -7.36 -33.79 15.79
CA PHE A 158 -8.06 -33.43 14.57
C PHE A 158 -7.07 -32.85 13.57
N THR A 159 -6.95 -33.48 12.40
CA THR A 159 -6.01 -33.05 11.36
C THR A 159 -6.70 -32.15 10.37
N HIS A 160 -6.29 -30.89 10.30
CA HIS A 160 -6.79 -29.86 9.39
C HIS A 160 -5.75 -29.51 8.35
N GLN A 161 -6.22 -29.18 7.13
CA GLN A 161 -5.44 -28.29 6.26
C GLN A 161 -5.76 -26.85 6.64
N PHE A 162 -4.76 -25.98 6.53
CA PHE A 162 -4.95 -24.54 6.70
C PHE A 162 -4.28 -23.78 5.56
N ASN A 163 -4.76 -22.57 5.32
CA ASN A 163 -4.26 -21.64 4.32
C ASN A 163 -3.97 -20.28 4.96
N LEU A 164 -2.83 -19.70 4.59
CA LEU A 164 -2.52 -18.31 4.85
C LEU A 164 -2.98 -17.46 3.67
N LEU A 165 -3.70 -16.38 3.98
CA LEU A 165 -4.13 -15.40 2.98
C LEU A 165 -3.05 -14.33 2.88
N GLU A 166 -2.16 -14.49 1.91
CA GLU A 166 -1.13 -13.50 1.56
C GLU A 166 -1.40 -12.96 0.16
N PHE A 167 -1.32 -11.64 0.01
CA PHE A 167 -1.42 -10.93 -1.25
C PHE A 167 -0.11 -10.19 -1.52
N THR A 168 0.40 -10.30 -2.75
CA THR A 168 1.63 -9.60 -3.19
C THR A 168 1.34 -8.81 -4.45
N GLY A 169 2.04 -7.69 -4.63
CA GLY A 169 1.86 -6.88 -5.82
C GLY A 169 2.58 -5.54 -5.73
N ALA A 170 1.95 -4.52 -6.32
CA ALA A 170 2.56 -3.21 -6.44
C ALA A 170 1.62 -2.09 -5.96
N VAL A 171 2.26 -1.01 -5.51
CA VAL A 171 1.63 0.31 -5.33
C VAL A 171 2.21 1.22 -6.40
N VAL A 172 1.35 1.74 -7.26
CA VAL A 172 1.70 2.83 -8.19
C VAL A 172 1.25 4.13 -7.53
N TYR A 173 2.19 5.04 -7.26
CA TYR A 173 1.89 6.24 -6.47
C TYR A 173 2.54 7.50 -7.03
N ALA A 174 1.99 8.64 -6.62
CA ALA A 174 2.58 9.95 -6.81
C ALA A 174 2.87 10.56 -5.42
N PRO A 175 4.15 10.84 -5.09
CA PRO A 175 4.46 11.50 -3.83
C PRO A 175 3.97 12.95 -3.89
N GLY A 176 3.26 13.36 -2.84
CA GLY A 176 2.86 14.76 -2.64
C GLY A 176 3.50 15.31 -1.38
N SER A 177 3.46 16.64 -1.20
CA SER A 177 4.02 17.25 0.00
C SER A 177 3.38 16.65 1.24
N ASN A 178 2.05 16.65 1.36
CA ASN A 178 1.34 16.21 2.57
C ASN A 178 0.59 14.87 2.41
N VAL A 179 0.38 14.42 1.18
CA VAL A 179 -0.41 13.21 0.88
C VAL A 179 0.29 12.45 -0.25
N VAL A 180 0.33 11.13 -0.14
CA VAL A 180 0.74 10.21 -1.20
C VAL A 180 -0.55 9.61 -1.76
N THR A 181 -0.76 9.72 -3.06
CA THR A 181 -1.95 9.15 -3.72
C THR A 181 -1.54 8.12 -4.74
N GLY A 182 -2.32 7.06 -4.90
CA GLY A 182 -1.98 6.01 -5.84
C GLY A 182 -3.07 4.96 -5.99
N THR A 183 -2.67 3.85 -6.58
CA THR A 183 -3.45 2.62 -6.66
C THR A 183 -2.61 1.45 -6.18
N ILE A 184 -3.27 0.46 -5.59
CA ILE A 184 -2.70 -0.82 -5.24
C ILE A 184 -3.29 -1.89 -6.16
N ALA A 185 -2.46 -2.85 -6.55
CA ALA A 185 -2.88 -4.03 -7.29
C ALA A 185 -2.14 -5.24 -6.72
N LEU A 186 -2.89 -6.12 -6.06
CA LEU A 186 -2.37 -7.29 -5.38
C LEU A 186 -3.00 -8.57 -5.93
N VAL A 187 -2.22 -9.65 -5.87
CA VAL A 187 -2.62 -11.01 -6.26
C VAL A 187 -2.32 -11.95 -5.11
N GLN A 188 -3.25 -12.85 -4.80
CA GLN A 188 -3.08 -13.81 -3.73
C GLN A 188 -1.99 -14.83 -4.09
N THR A 189 -1.05 -15.05 -3.17
CA THR A 189 0.01 -16.04 -3.30
C THR A 189 -0.60 -17.45 -3.39
N GLY A 190 -0.32 -18.16 -4.48
CA GLY A 190 -0.88 -19.48 -4.76
C GLY A 190 -2.29 -19.51 -5.36
N ALA A 191 -2.96 -18.35 -5.53
CA ALA A 191 -4.29 -18.26 -6.15
C ALA A 191 -4.40 -17.01 -7.05
N THR A 192 -3.84 -17.07 -8.26
CA THR A 192 -3.69 -15.90 -9.16
C THR A 192 -4.99 -15.23 -9.58
N ASN A 193 -6.12 -15.91 -9.42
CA ASN A 193 -7.43 -15.39 -9.80
C ASN A 193 -8.06 -14.55 -8.67
N ASN A 194 -7.49 -14.60 -7.48
CA ASN A 194 -7.91 -13.82 -6.33
C ASN A 194 -7.03 -12.56 -6.30
N THR A 195 -7.64 -11.43 -6.63
CA THR A 195 -6.96 -10.13 -6.68
C THR A 195 -7.61 -9.17 -5.70
N LEU A 196 -6.87 -8.13 -5.32
CA LEU A 196 -7.37 -6.96 -4.62
C LEU A 196 -6.76 -5.72 -5.26
N GLU A 197 -7.60 -4.82 -5.75
CA GLU A 197 -7.15 -3.61 -6.41
C GLU A 197 -8.00 -2.40 -6.02
N GLY A 198 -7.40 -1.22 -6.02
CA GLY A 198 -8.15 0.00 -5.79
C GLY A 198 -7.27 1.20 -5.44
N PRO A 199 -7.88 2.36 -5.20
CA PRO A 199 -7.16 3.55 -4.81
C PRO A 199 -6.57 3.42 -3.41
N VAL A 200 -5.45 4.12 -3.19
CA VAL A 200 -4.85 4.32 -1.87
C VAL A 200 -4.50 5.80 -1.68
N SER A 201 -4.62 6.27 -0.45
CA SER A 201 -4.26 7.62 -0.06
C SER A 201 -3.63 7.60 1.32
N PHE A 202 -2.43 8.15 1.46
CA PHE A 202 -1.68 8.18 2.71
C PHE A 202 -1.40 9.62 3.10
N THR A 203 -1.99 10.07 4.22
CA THR A 203 -1.72 11.40 4.77
C THR A 203 -0.45 11.36 5.61
N LYS A 204 0.49 12.25 5.36
CA LYS A 204 1.72 12.35 6.17
C LYS A 204 1.42 12.99 7.52
N VAL A 205 1.86 12.36 8.60
CA VAL A 205 1.46 12.73 9.97
C VAL A 205 2.58 13.50 10.68
N ASP A 206 2.31 14.75 11.06
CA ASP A 206 3.23 15.55 11.87
C ASP A 206 3.38 15.01 13.31
N PRO A 207 4.54 15.23 13.97
CA PRO A 207 5.74 15.91 13.46
C PRO A 207 6.66 15.02 12.61
N ASP A 208 6.29 13.76 12.36
CA ASP A 208 7.18 12.74 11.79
C ASP A 208 6.69 12.28 10.41
N ARG A 209 6.42 13.26 9.55
CA ARG A 209 5.76 13.12 8.24
C ARG A 209 6.45 12.16 7.27
N PHE A 210 7.73 11.85 7.47
CA PHE A 210 8.52 10.95 6.63
C PHE A 210 8.51 9.51 7.13
N ASN A 211 8.13 9.27 8.39
CA ASN A 211 8.10 7.93 8.96
C ASN A 211 6.70 7.51 9.41
N ARG A 212 5.71 8.41 9.41
CA ARG A 212 4.33 8.13 9.85
C ARG A 212 3.32 8.61 8.82
N LEU A 213 2.57 7.64 8.29
CA LEU A 213 1.57 7.82 7.25
C LEU A 213 0.23 7.25 7.73
N GLU A 214 -0.85 8.00 7.57
CA GLU A 214 -2.20 7.51 7.83
C GLU A 214 -2.85 7.11 6.50
N LEU A 215 -2.98 5.80 6.28
CA LEU A 215 -3.82 5.25 5.22
C LEU A 215 -5.27 5.71 5.47
N GLN A 216 -5.82 6.46 4.54
CA GLN A 216 -7.21 6.92 4.60
C GLN A 216 -8.15 5.77 4.23
N SER A 217 -9.32 5.71 4.87
CA SER A 217 -10.32 4.69 4.57
C SER A 217 -10.72 4.71 3.09
N GLY A 218 -11.11 3.55 2.57
CA GLY A 218 -11.42 3.41 1.17
C GLY A 218 -12.08 2.09 0.85
N THR A 219 -12.05 1.74 -0.43
CA THR A 219 -12.64 0.50 -0.93
C THR A 219 -11.75 -0.07 -2.00
N TRP A 220 -11.44 -1.36 -1.88
CA TRP A 220 -10.80 -2.15 -2.91
C TRP A 220 -11.80 -3.14 -3.48
N THR A 221 -11.51 -3.67 -4.66
CA THR A 221 -12.33 -4.67 -5.33
C THR A 221 -11.52 -5.90 -5.68
N ASN A 222 -12.18 -7.07 -5.67
CA ASN A 222 -11.60 -8.30 -6.20
C ASN A 222 -11.87 -8.47 -7.71
N ALA A 223 -11.42 -9.59 -8.28
CA ALA A 223 -11.64 -9.94 -9.68
C ALA A 223 -13.14 -10.10 -10.06
N GLN A 224 -14.01 -10.31 -9.08
CA GLN A 224 -15.46 -10.42 -9.21
C GLN A 224 -16.18 -9.07 -9.02
N ALA A 225 -15.42 -7.99 -8.78
CA ALA A 225 -15.90 -6.66 -8.43
C ALA A 225 -16.68 -6.57 -7.10
N ASP A 226 -16.49 -7.54 -6.20
CA ASP A 226 -16.96 -7.43 -4.82
C ASP A 226 -16.15 -6.36 -4.09
N SER A 227 -16.80 -5.61 -3.21
CA SER A 227 -16.21 -4.46 -2.53
C SER A 227 -15.71 -4.82 -1.14
N PHE A 228 -14.46 -4.46 -0.86
CA PHE A 228 -13.79 -4.60 0.42
C PHE A 228 -13.56 -3.21 1.00
N VAL A 229 -14.41 -2.81 1.95
CA VAL A 229 -14.27 -1.51 2.62
C VAL A 229 -13.26 -1.64 3.74
N TYR A 230 -12.25 -0.77 3.76
CA TYR A 230 -11.24 -0.73 4.81
C TYR A 230 -11.25 0.60 5.55
N LEU A 231 -10.92 0.53 6.85
CA LEU A 231 -10.85 1.67 7.75
C LEU A 231 -9.50 2.38 7.66
N SER A 232 -9.40 3.58 8.23
CA SER A 232 -8.11 4.26 8.31
C SER A 232 -7.15 3.51 9.23
N GLY A 233 -5.86 3.55 8.89
CA GLY A 233 -4.82 2.81 9.59
C GLY A 233 -3.49 3.56 9.58
N LEU A 234 -2.70 3.40 10.63
CA LEU A 234 -1.36 3.97 10.68
C LEU A 234 -0.38 3.00 10.03
N ILE A 235 0.40 3.51 9.08
CA ILE A 235 1.51 2.84 8.40
C ILE A 235 2.79 3.59 8.77
N CYS A 236 3.76 2.88 9.31
CA CYS A 236 5.01 3.46 9.80
C CYS A 236 6.21 2.92 9.03
N ARG A 237 7.16 3.80 8.72
CA ARG A 237 8.48 3.41 8.23
C ARG A 237 9.24 2.72 9.35
N LEU A 238 9.80 1.55 9.06
CA LEU A 238 10.51 0.75 10.05
C LEU A 238 11.96 1.24 10.18
N GLN A 239 12.42 1.51 11.40
CA GLN A 239 13.77 2.02 11.63
C GLN A 239 14.87 1.02 11.22
N ALA A 240 14.63 -0.27 11.45
CA ALA A 240 15.57 -1.33 11.06
C ALA A 240 15.58 -1.56 9.54
N TRP A 241 14.48 -1.22 8.84
CA TRP A 241 14.31 -1.38 7.40
C TRP A 241 13.85 -0.07 6.78
N PRO A 242 14.78 0.85 6.52
CA PRO A 242 14.45 2.22 6.11
C PRO A 242 13.77 2.32 4.74
N THR A 243 13.60 1.23 3.98
CA THR A 243 12.82 1.18 2.73
C THR A 243 11.41 0.62 2.93
N ASN A 244 11.11 0.10 4.13
CA ASN A 244 9.87 -0.60 4.42
C ASN A 244 8.93 0.23 5.30
N TYR A 245 7.67 0.25 4.90
CA TYR A 245 6.55 0.83 5.62
C TYR A 245 5.61 -0.31 6.01
N CYS A 246 5.18 -0.36 7.26
CA CYS A 246 4.32 -1.43 7.74
C CYS A 246 3.22 -0.90 8.68
N GLY A 247 2.04 -1.51 8.61
CA GLY A 247 0.95 -1.25 9.53
C GLY A 247 -0.31 -2.02 9.19
N PHE A 248 -1.38 -1.81 9.95
CA PHE A 248 -2.60 -2.60 9.82
C PHE A 248 -3.58 -2.00 8.81
N VAL A 249 -4.19 -2.88 8.01
CA VAL A 249 -5.39 -2.61 7.22
C VAL A 249 -6.54 -3.39 7.86
N THR A 250 -7.59 -2.68 8.25
CA THR A 250 -8.76 -3.30 8.87
C THR A 250 -9.93 -3.23 7.90
N PHE A 251 -10.37 -4.38 7.39
CA PHE A 251 -11.62 -4.44 6.62
C PHE A 251 -12.83 -4.42 7.54
N THR A 252 -13.93 -3.85 7.06
CA THR A 252 -15.23 -3.99 7.74
C THR A 252 -15.76 -5.42 7.63
N ASP A 253 -15.42 -6.08 6.53
CA ASP A 253 -15.70 -7.47 6.23
C ASP A 253 -14.62 -7.98 5.24
N GLY A 254 -13.90 -9.02 5.64
CA GLY A 254 -12.78 -9.58 4.89
C GLY A 254 -13.16 -10.73 3.97
N ASP A 255 -14.38 -11.26 4.05
CA ASP A 255 -14.96 -12.20 3.09
C ASP A 255 -16.34 -11.72 2.62
N PRO A 256 -16.45 -11.15 1.40
CA PRO A 256 -17.72 -10.60 0.91
C PRO A 256 -18.80 -11.66 0.67
N SER A 257 -18.47 -12.96 0.78
CA SER A 257 -19.48 -14.02 0.75
C SER A 257 -20.32 -14.10 2.03
N THR A 258 -19.92 -13.41 3.10
CA THR A 258 -20.58 -13.36 4.41
C THR A 258 -20.93 -11.94 4.85
N PRO A 259 -21.62 -11.13 4.02
CA PRO A 259 -21.73 -9.68 4.18
C PRO A 259 -22.44 -9.19 5.45
N ASP A 260 -23.18 -10.07 6.12
CA ASP A 260 -23.91 -9.74 7.35
C ASP A 260 -23.05 -9.90 8.62
N GLN A 261 -21.82 -10.39 8.50
CA GLN A 261 -20.97 -10.76 9.64
C GLN A 261 -19.48 -10.53 9.33
N ALA A 262 -18.86 -9.61 10.07
CA ALA A 262 -17.45 -9.30 9.90
C ALA A 262 -16.55 -10.49 10.24
N ASP A 263 -15.75 -10.91 9.27
CA ASP A 263 -14.65 -11.88 9.43
C ASP A 263 -13.41 -11.41 8.67
N TYR A 264 -12.29 -12.14 8.83
CA TYR A 264 -11.00 -11.90 8.17
C TYR A 264 -10.57 -10.43 8.17
N TRP A 265 -10.82 -9.72 9.26
CA TRP A 265 -10.81 -8.25 9.27
C TRP A 265 -9.44 -7.61 9.45
N TRP A 266 -8.44 -8.28 10.04
CA TRP A 266 -7.13 -7.69 10.34
C TRP A 266 -6.05 -8.20 9.41
N TRP A 267 -5.44 -7.25 8.72
CA TRP A 267 -4.35 -7.50 7.80
C TRP A 267 -3.17 -6.63 8.14
N LEU A 268 -1.97 -7.15 7.89
CA LEU A 268 -0.73 -6.40 7.95
C LEU A 268 -0.33 -6.04 6.53
N LEU A 269 -0.20 -4.75 6.22
CA LEU A 269 0.28 -4.25 4.93
C LEU A 269 1.73 -3.78 5.10
N ALA A 270 2.62 -4.35 4.28
CA ALA A 270 3.99 -3.90 4.10
C ALA A 270 4.15 -3.30 2.70
N ILE A 271 4.81 -2.14 2.62
CA ILE A 271 5.18 -1.47 1.37
C ILE A 271 6.69 -1.26 1.37
N GLU A 272 7.37 -1.85 0.40
CA GLU A 272 8.80 -1.67 0.17
C GLU A 272 9.01 -0.69 -0.99
N ASP A 273 9.63 0.44 -0.67
CA ASP A 273 10.08 1.41 -1.66
C ASP A 273 11.62 1.55 -1.58
N PRO A 274 12.37 0.97 -2.54
CA PRO A 274 13.82 1.09 -2.57
C PRO A 274 14.30 2.39 -3.22
N THR A 275 13.41 3.24 -3.73
CA THR A 275 13.78 4.44 -4.47
C THR A 275 14.03 5.63 -3.55
N ASP A 276 15.15 6.31 -3.76
CA ASP A 276 15.56 7.54 -3.08
C ASP A 276 16.20 8.45 -4.13
N SER A 277 15.35 9.23 -4.81
CA SER A 277 15.71 9.97 -6.01
C SER A 277 16.64 11.16 -5.73
N ASP A 278 16.61 11.72 -4.52
CA ASP A 278 17.46 12.86 -4.13
C ASP A 278 18.65 12.47 -3.23
N GLY A 279 18.69 11.23 -2.75
CA GLY A 279 19.78 10.66 -1.95
C GLY A 279 19.80 11.14 -0.51
N ASN A 280 18.68 11.61 0.03
CA ASN A 280 18.61 12.13 1.40
C ASN A 280 18.37 11.03 2.46
N GLY A 281 18.20 9.77 2.04
CA GLY A 281 17.97 8.62 2.89
C GLY A 281 16.50 8.43 3.30
N ILE A 282 15.55 9.05 2.61
CA ILE A 282 14.10 8.87 2.78
C ILE A 282 13.56 8.28 1.47
N PRO A 283 12.81 7.16 1.51
CA PRO A 283 12.19 6.63 0.31
C PRO A 283 11.20 7.61 -0.30
N ASP A 284 11.20 7.67 -1.62
CA ASP A 284 10.38 8.60 -2.39
C ASP A 284 8.88 8.48 -2.02
N PHE A 285 8.41 7.29 -1.61
CA PHE A 285 7.06 7.04 -1.12
C PHE A 285 6.62 8.04 -0.06
N SER A 286 7.48 8.34 0.92
CA SER A 286 7.17 9.31 1.97
C SER A 286 7.88 10.65 1.80
N ASP A 287 8.85 10.74 0.90
CA ASP A 287 9.65 11.94 0.76
C ASP A 287 8.85 13.10 0.16
N ALA A 288 9.35 14.32 0.37
CA ALA A 288 8.87 15.45 -0.36
C ALA A 288 9.07 15.20 -1.86
N PRO A 289 8.08 15.56 -2.70
CA PRO A 289 8.21 15.41 -4.13
C PRO A 289 9.49 16.12 -4.61
N VAL A 290 10.41 15.36 -5.22
CA VAL A 290 11.63 15.92 -5.79
C VAL A 290 11.19 16.90 -6.88
N LEU A 291 11.46 18.18 -6.67
CA LEU A 291 11.29 19.17 -7.71
C LEU A 291 12.32 18.83 -8.78
N VAL A 292 11.87 18.23 -9.89
CA VAL A 292 12.74 18.02 -11.06
C VAL A 292 13.45 19.34 -11.32
N PRO A 293 14.79 19.41 -11.29
CA PRO A 293 15.47 20.67 -11.54
C PRO A 293 15.08 21.15 -12.94
N PRO A 294 14.77 22.44 -13.10
CA PRO A 294 14.35 22.96 -14.39
C PRO A 294 15.43 22.65 -15.44
N ARG A 295 15.02 22.21 -16.63
CA ARG A 295 15.94 21.99 -17.74
C ARG A 295 16.75 23.28 -17.97
N PRO A 296 18.10 23.22 -18.06
CA PRO A 296 18.89 24.39 -18.38
C PRO A 296 18.36 25.08 -19.64
N PRO A 297 18.03 26.38 -19.60
CA PRO A 297 17.42 27.05 -20.73
C PRO A 297 18.41 27.15 -21.89
N VAL A 298 17.99 26.75 -23.09
CA VAL A 298 18.77 26.95 -24.31
C VAL A 298 18.32 28.26 -24.95
N LEU A 299 19.28 29.14 -25.20
CA LEU A 299 19.01 30.51 -25.64
C LEU A 299 19.46 30.73 -27.07
N ARG A 300 18.61 31.40 -27.85
CA ARG A 300 18.98 31.95 -29.15
C ARG A 300 18.59 33.41 -29.21
N LEU A 301 19.57 34.25 -29.53
CA LEU A 301 19.36 35.70 -29.68
C LEU A 301 19.40 36.05 -31.16
N THR A 302 18.38 36.73 -31.66
CA THR A 302 18.32 37.24 -33.03
C THR A 302 17.99 38.73 -33.07
N LEU A 303 18.48 39.43 -34.09
CA LEU A 303 18.19 40.85 -34.29
C LEU A 303 16.89 41.01 -35.09
N GLY A 304 15.89 41.62 -34.46
CA GLY A 304 14.66 42.06 -35.13
C GLY A 304 14.81 43.45 -35.75
N LYS A 305 13.71 43.97 -36.33
CA LYS A 305 13.70 45.30 -36.96
C LYS A 305 13.86 46.45 -35.96
N THR A 306 13.34 46.28 -34.75
CA THR A 306 13.25 47.34 -33.71
C THR A 306 13.70 46.86 -32.33
N ASN A 307 13.99 45.57 -32.17
CA ASN A 307 14.26 44.93 -30.89
C ASN A 307 15.14 43.70 -31.11
N LEU A 308 15.75 43.19 -30.05
CA LEU A 308 16.31 41.84 -30.01
C LEU A 308 15.21 40.84 -29.69
N LEU A 309 15.28 39.65 -30.27
CA LEU A 309 14.37 38.53 -30.00
C LEU A 309 15.17 37.45 -29.28
N LEU A 310 14.87 37.24 -28.00
CA LEU A 310 15.42 36.15 -27.21
C LEU A 310 14.44 34.96 -27.26
N GLU A 311 14.81 33.94 -28.02
CA GLU A 311 14.15 32.63 -28.01
C GLU A 311 14.69 31.83 -26.80
N ILE A 312 13.79 31.40 -25.93
CA ILE A 312 14.07 30.61 -24.74
C ILE A 312 13.42 29.24 -24.93
N HIS A 313 14.25 28.19 -24.98
CA HIS A 313 13.81 26.81 -24.90
C HIS A 313 13.95 26.32 -23.46
N GLY A 314 12.84 25.94 -22.82
CA GLY A 314 12.78 25.56 -21.42
C GLY A 314 11.49 24.83 -21.08
N ASP A 315 11.29 24.52 -19.79
CA ASP A 315 10.08 23.83 -19.34
C ASP A 315 8.88 24.80 -19.32
N VAL A 316 7.83 24.46 -20.06
CA VAL A 316 6.58 25.24 -20.11
C VAL A 316 5.93 25.25 -18.72
N GLY A 317 5.45 26.42 -18.28
CA GLY A 317 4.84 26.64 -16.97
C GLY A 317 5.82 27.05 -15.87
N ARG A 318 7.14 27.02 -16.13
CA ARG A 318 8.16 27.45 -15.17
C ARG A 318 8.53 28.91 -15.27
N LEU A 319 8.90 29.49 -14.13
CA LEU A 319 9.34 30.86 -14.01
C LEU A 319 10.81 30.97 -14.44
N HIS A 320 11.08 31.93 -15.31
CA HIS A 320 12.40 32.22 -15.83
C HIS A 320 12.71 33.69 -15.59
N GLU A 321 13.88 33.96 -15.02
CA GLU A 321 14.42 35.30 -14.89
C GLU A 321 15.42 35.56 -16.01
N ILE A 322 15.17 36.64 -16.75
CA ILE A 322 16.10 37.19 -17.72
C ILE A 322 16.94 38.22 -16.99
N LEU A 323 18.22 37.95 -16.87
CA LEU A 323 19.18 38.79 -16.19
C LEU A 323 20.07 39.50 -17.20
N GLU A 324 20.48 40.73 -16.92
CA GLU A 324 21.36 41.52 -17.77
C GLU A 324 22.60 42.06 -17.05
N ALA A 325 23.67 42.27 -17.81
CA ALA A 325 24.92 42.87 -17.33
C ALA A 325 25.68 43.60 -18.43
N ASP A 326 26.59 44.50 -18.04
CA ASP A 326 27.52 45.21 -18.94
C ASP A 326 28.76 44.37 -19.32
N SER A 327 28.98 43.24 -18.65
CA SER A 327 30.08 42.29 -18.93
C SER A 327 29.66 40.86 -18.59
N VAL A 328 30.16 39.88 -19.34
CA VAL A 328 29.97 38.44 -19.04
C VAL A 328 30.58 38.07 -17.69
N THR A 329 31.66 38.73 -17.29
CA THR A 329 32.36 38.48 -16.03
C THR A 329 31.87 39.37 -14.89
N ALA A 330 30.75 40.08 -15.06
CA ALA A 330 30.19 40.90 -14.01
C ALA A 330 29.83 40.05 -12.78
N SER A 331 30.21 40.54 -11.60
CA SER A 331 29.90 39.90 -10.32
C SER A 331 28.42 40.03 -9.95
N SER A 332 27.72 41.02 -10.51
CA SER A 332 26.29 41.23 -10.36
C SER A 332 25.60 41.24 -11.72
N TRP A 333 24.47 40.51 -11.79
CA TRP A 333 23.55 40.54 -12.91
C TRP A 333 22.21 41.04 -12.38
N LEU A 334 21.59 41.98 -13.09
CA LEU A 334 20.33 42.59 -12.67
C LEU A 334 19.17 41.90 -13.36
N THR A 335 18.05 41.69 -12.65
CA THR A 335 16.84 41.15 -13.26
C THR A 335 16.24 42.19 -14.19
N ASN A 336 16.25 41.89 -15.49
CA ASN A 336 15.62 42.70 -16.53
C ASN A 336 14.12 42.37 -16.62
N GLN A 337 13.79 41.08 -16.67
CA GLN A 337 12.42 40.61 -16.78
C GLN A 337 12.22 39.24 -16.12
N VAL A 338 10.99 38.97 -15.68
CA VAL A 338 10.55 37.65 -15.23
C VAL A 338 9.44 37.16 -16.16
N VAL A 339 9.55 35.94 -16.66
CA VAL A 339 8.60 35.35 -17.60
C VAL A 339 8.22 33.93 -17.17
N VAL A 340 6.96 33.55 -17.38
CA VAL A 340 6.55 32.14 -17.30
C VAL A 340 6.43 31.64 -18.73
N LEU A 341 7.18 30.60 -19.11
CA LEU A 341 7.12 30.09 -20.48
C LEU A 341 5.75 29.49 -20.74
N THR A 342 5.07 29.95 -21.79
CA THR A 342 3.75 29.42 -22.18
C THR A 342 3.82 28.44 -23.36
N ASN A 343 5.00 28.30 -23.96
CA ASN A 343 5.32 27.45 -25.11
C ASN A 343 6.84 27.23 -25.19
N ASP A 344 7.29 26.24 -25.97
CA ASP A 344 8.71 25.95 -26.21
C ASP A 344 8.97 25.89 -27.74
N PRO A 345 9.71 26.85 -28.35
CA PRO A 345 10.36 28.00 -27.70
C PRO A 345 9.39 29.14 -27.35
N HIS A 346 9.71 29.89 -26.29
CA HIS A 346 9.06 31.15 -25.95
C HIS A 346 9.91 32.33 -26.43
N ILE A 347 9.29 33.38 -27.00
CA ILE A 347 10.00 34.55 -27.52
C ILE A 347 9.78 35.74 -26.60
N VAL A 348 10.87 36.37 -26.18
CA VAL A 348 10.87 37.61 -25.40
C VAL A 348 11.53 38.73 -26.19
N HIS A 349 10.93 39.92 -26.14
CA HIS A 349 11.43 41.12 -26.82
C HIS A 349 12.34 41.91 -25.88
N LEU A 350 13.62 42.05 -26.25
CA LEU A 350 14.60 42.85 -25.51
C LEU A 350 14.92 44.15 -26.29
N PRO A 351 15.24 45.26 -25.60
CA PRO A 351 15.63 46.50 -26.26
C PRO A 351 16.96 46.33 -27.01
N ILE A 352 17.14 47.07 -28.11
CA ILE A 352 18.45 47.19 -28.76
C ILE A 352 19.33 48.08 -27.87
N PRO A 353 20.45 47.59 -27.33
CA PRO A 353 21.24 48.36 -26.39
C PRO A 353 22.12 49.40 -27.11
N SER A 354 22.34 50.55 -26.48
CA SER A 354 23.25 51.60 -26.99
C SER A 354 24.73 51.35 -26.66
N ALA A 355 25.01 50.33 -25.85
CA ALA A 355 26.34 49.85 -25.46
C ALA A 355 26.33 48.32 -25.37
N PRO A 356 27.48 47.63 -25.31
CA PRO A 356 27.50 46.17 -25.13
C PRO A 356 26.70 45.73 -23.90
N ARG A 357 25.75 44.81 -24.10
CA ARG A 357 24.94 44.21 -23.04
C ARG A 357 24.94 42.69 -23.22
N PHE A 358 24.90 41.99 -22.10
CA PHE A 358 24.85 40.54 -22.04
C PHE A 358 23.59 40.10 -21.30
N TRP A 359 23.00 39.00 -21.73
CA TRP A 359 21.84 38.40 -21.09
C TRP A 359 22.11 36.95 -20.72
N ARG A 360 21.53 36.50 -19.62
CA ARG A 360 21.44 35.09 -19.24
C ARG A 360 20.05 34.81 -18.70
N VAL A 361 19.63 33.56 -18.76
CA VAL A 361 18.33 33.13 -18.23
C VAL A 361 18.56 32.13 -17.10
N ARG A 362 17.87 32.35 -15.98
CA ARG A 362 17.83 31.45 -14.83
C ARG A 362 16.43 30.87 -14.72
N ALA A 363 16.31 29.56 -14.74
CA ALA A 363 15.04 28.85 -14.58
C ALA A 363 14.83 28.45 -13.11
N PHE A 364 13.57 28.41 -12.69
CA PHE A 364 13.12 28.01 -11.34
C PHE A 364 12.03 26.94 -11.44
#